data_AF-A0A7W5DQ45-F1
#
_entry.id   AF-A0A7W5DQ45-F1
#
_cell.length_a   1.000
_cell.length_b   1.000
_cell.length_c   1.000
_cell.angle_alpha   90.00
_cell.angle_beta   90.00
_cell.angle_gamma   90.00
#
_symmetry.space_group_name_H-M   'P 1'
#
loop_
_entity.id
_entity.type
_entity.pdbx_description
1 polymer ?
#
loop_
_entity_poly.entity_id
_entity_poly.type
_entity_poly.pdbx_seq_one_letter_code
_entity_poly.pdbx_strand_id
1 'polypeptide(L)'
;MKRFSIILFVILILAPTVEGKNKTTYNSVIEIIVPNKNDLFKSKILHFCKENRINTNDLFAWQAHWVLYAHFNHIENTKLKLEKVFPSVRIKLYKTPFYIFDRKQFIKTDIAKEWDNVIMTADLVKDTAMQHQYIEYHKTQFQKWPEIAQGFCNADFQQLLVFHNGRQLMLIISIPKGKTLNELNPLTVKNNPKMDQWNAIMSKYQVGIPDAPAGTTWVLFHHVK
;
A
#
# COMPACT_ATOMS: atom_id res chain seq x y z
N MET A 1 27.79 12.99 63.55
CA MET A 1 27.34 12.14 62.42
C MET A 1 26.02 11.48 62.78
N LYS A 2 24.90 12.01 62.28
CA LYS A 2 23.60 11.33 62.24
C LYS A 2 23.02 11.61 60.86
N ARG A 3 22.90 10.56 60.04
CA ARG A 3 22.29 10.61 58.71
C ARG A 3 20.77 10.73 58.88
N PHE A 4 20.19 11.82 58.40
CA PHE A 4 18.74 11.89 58.19
C PHE A 4 18.43 11.24 56.84
N SER A 5 17.76 10.08 56.86
CA SER A 5 17.15 9.49 55.67
C SER A 5 15.90 10.28 55.32
N ILE A 6 15.95 11.01 54.21
CA ILE A 6 14.76 11.56 53.56
C ILE A 6 14.13 10.39 52.79
N ILE A 7 13.00 9.88 53.29
CA ILE A 7 12.14 8.98 52.53
C ILE A 7 11.38 9.86 51.53
N LEU A 8 11.84 9.85 50.28
CA LEU A 8 11.13 10.46 49.17
C LEU A 8 9.99 9.51 48.77
N PHE A 9 8.75 9.87 49.11
CA PHE A 9 7.55 9.21 48.61
C PHE A 9 7.44 9.48 47.10
N VAL A 10 7.91 8.56 46.26
CA VAL A 10 7.60 8.56 44.84
C VAL A 10 6.16 8.04 44.70
N ILE A 11 5.21 8.97 44.64
CA ILE A 11 3.86 8.67 44.15
C ILE A 11 4.02 8.37 42.65
N LEU A 12 4.14 7.09 42.32
CA LEU A 12 4.06 6.59 40.97
C LEU A 12 2.59 6.77 40.53
N ILE A 13 2.26 7.90 39.90
CA ILE A 13 1.00 8.03 39.18
C ILE A 13 1.12 7.09 37.99
N LEU A 14 0.58 5.88 38.14
CA LEU A 14 0.23 5.01 37.03
C LEU A 14 -0.72 5.80 36.15
N ALA A 15 -0.19 6.41 35.09
CA ALA A 15 -1.01 6.91 34.00
C ALA A 15 -1.84 5.72 33.51
N PRO A 16 -3.18 5.83 33.44
CA PRO A 16 -3.99 4.76 32.89
C PRO A 16 -3.50 4.52 31.47
N THR A 17 -3.06 3.29 31.21
CA THR A 17 -2.86 2.77 29.87
C THR A 17 -4.16 2.99 29.11
N VAL A 18 -4.17 3.97 28.19
CA VAL A 18 -5.24 4.11 27.21
C VAL A 18 -5.08 2.97 26.22
N GLU A 19 -5.50 1.79 26.65
CA GLU A 19 -5.57 0.58 25.86
C GLU A 19 -6.98 0.52 25.26
N GLY A 20 -7.08 0.92 23.99
CA GLY A 20 -8.38 1.01 23.31
C GLY A 20 -8.42 1.98 22.13
N LYS A 21 -7.34 2.15 21.36
CA LYS A 21 -7.51 2.64 19.98
C LYS A 21 -7.90 1.43 19.13
N ASN A 22 -9.13 1.41 18.61
CA ASN A 22 -9.52 0.51 17.53
C ASN A 22 -8.41 0.51 16.48
N LYS A 23 -7.65 -0.59 16.38
CA LYS A 23 -6.53 -0.68 15.45
C LYS A 23 -7.13 -0.77 14.06
N THR A 24 -7.09 0.33 13.30
CA THR A 24 -7.55 0.35 11.91
C THR A 24 -6.85 -0.78 11.15
N THR A 25 -7.63 -1.71 10.62
CA THR A 25 -7.13 -2.80 9.79
C THR A 25 -7.22 -2.36 8.33
N TYR A 26 -6.11 -2.48 7.62
CA TYR A 26 -6.07 -2.28 6.17
C TYR A 26 -6.15 -3.62 5.47
N ASN A 27 -6.64 -3.61 4.23
CA ASN A 27 -6.50 -4.76 3.34
C ASN A 27 -5.01 -5.08 3.12
N SER A 28 -4.73 -6.33 2.82
CA SER A 28 -3.38 -6.80 2.48
C SER A 28 -3.31 -7.19 1.01
N VAL A 29 -2.10 -7.34 0.49
CA VAL A 29 -1.87 -7.78 -0.88
C VAL A 29 -1.21 -9.16 -0.90
N ILE A 30 -1.75 -10.07 -1.70
CA ILE A 30 -1.07 -11.30 -2.13
C ILE A 30 -0.74 -11.13 -3.61
N GLU A 31 0.54 -11.17 -3.94
CA GLU A 31 1.02 -11.22 -5.32
C GLU A 31 1.42 -12.65 -5.67
N ILE A 32 0.87 -13.17 -6.77
CA ILE A 32 1.09 -14.50 -7.30
C ILE A 32 1.80 -14.34 -8.65
N ILE A 33 3.03 -14.83 -8.74
CA ILE A 33 3.86 -14.74 -9.93
C ILE A 33 3.88 -16.10 -10.61
N VAL A 34 3.31 -16.16 -11.81
CA VAL A 34 3.16 -17.39 -12.60
C VAL A 34 4.33 -17.49 -13.59
N PRO A 35 5.24 -18.47 -13.44
CA PRO A 35 6.50 -18.48 -14.20
C PRO A 35 6.34 -18.74 -15.70
N ASN A 36 5.28 -19.43 -16.11
CA ASN A 36 5.00 -19.77 -17.51
C ASN A 36 3.57 -19.38 -17.86
N LYS A 37 3.32 -19.00 -19.11
CA LYS A 37 1.96 -18.79 -19.60
C LYS A 37 1.14 -20.05 -19.35
N ASN A 38 0.03 -19.90 -18.64
CA ASN A 38 -0.86 -21.01 -18.29
C ASN A 38 -2.30 -20.55 -18.51
N ASP A 39 -2.89 -20.99 -19.63
CA ASP A 39 -4.23 -20.58 -20.03
C ASP A 39 -5.32 -21.07 -19.04
N LEU A 40 -5.02 -22.10 -18.24
CA LEU A 40 -5.90 -22.60 -17.19
C LEU A 40 -5.72 -21.86 -15.85
N PHE A 41 -4.69 -21.03 -15.69
CA PHE A 41 -4.46 -20.34 -14.42
C PHE A 41 -5.63 -19.43 -14.06
N LYS A 42 -6.13 -18.65 -15.03
CA LYS A 42 -7.24 -17.72 -14.83
C LYS A 42 -8.49 -18.41 -14.28
N SER A 43 -8.94 -19.51 -14.90
CA SER A 43 -10.14 -20.21 -14.45
C SER A 43 -9.94 -20.84 -13.07
N LYS A 44 -8.75 -21.39 -12.79
CA LYS A 44 -8.42 -21.98 -11.49
C LYS A 44 -8.33 -20.94 -10.38
N ILE A 45 -7.74 -19.77 -10.62
CA ILE A 45 -7.64 -18.72 -9.59
C ILE A 45 -9.01 -18.11 -9.29
N LEU A 46 -9.87 -17.92 -10.30
CA LEU A 46 -11.26 -17.48 -10.09
C LEU A 46 -12.05 -18.50 -9.26
N HIS A 47 -11.89 -19.79 -9.54
CA HIS A 47 -12.50 -20.84 -8.73
C HIS A 47 -11.96 -20.83 -7.29
N PHE A 48 -10.64 -20.72 -7.11
CA PHE A 48 -10.01 -20.59 -5.80
C PHE A 48 -10.58 -19.41 -4.99
N CYS A 49 -10.73 -18.24 -5.62
CA CYS A 49 -11.31 -17.06 -4.99
C CYS A 49 -12.74 -17.33 -4.49
N LYS A 50 -13.59 -17.92 -5.35
CA LYS A 50 -14.97 -18.27 -4.98
C LYS A 50 -15.03 -19.23 -3.79
N GLU A 51 -14.26 -20.32 -3.82
CA GLU A 51 -14.22 -21.32 -2.74
C GLU A 51 -13.73 -20.74 -1.41
N ASN A 52 -12.84 -19.75 -1.46
CA ASN A 52 -12.28 -19.10 -0.27
C ASN A 52 -12.98 -17.78 0.09
N ARG A 53 -14.13 -17.48 -0.54
CA ARG A 53 -14.92 -16.26 -0.31
C ARG A 53 -14.11 -14.96 -0.48
N ILE A 54 -13.17 -14.97 -1.42
CA ILE A 54 -12.42 -13.79 -1.87
C ILE A 54 -13.19 -13.18 -3.03
N ASN A 55 -13.53 -11.91 -2.93
CA ASN A 55 -14.24 -11.20 -3.99
C ASN A 55 -13.35 -11.11 -5.25
N THR A 56 -13.87 -11.59 -6.38
CA THR A 56 -13.13 -11.64 -7.64
C THR A 56 -12.96 -10.27 -8.28
N ASN A 57 -13.77 -9.27 -7.89
CA ASN A 57 -13.54 -7.88 -8.31
C ASN A 57 -12.22 -7.32 -7.73
N ASP A 58 -11.67 -7.95 -6.71
CA ASP A 58 -10.40 -7.59 -6.08
C ASP A 58 -9.20 -8.37 -6.68
N LEU A 59 -9.40 -9.06 -7.81
CA LEU A 59 -8.36 -9.75 -8.57
C LEU A 59 -7.89 -8.90 -9.75
N PHE A 60 -6.59 -8.65 -9.79
CA PHE A 60 -5.93 -7.87 -10.83
C PHE A 60 -4.78 -8.66 -11.45
N ALA A 61 -4.41 -8.33 -12.68
CA ALA A 61 -3.31 -8.97 -13.37
C ALA A 61 -2.56 -8.01 -14.29
N TRP A 62 -1.27 -8.30 -14.45
CA TRP A 62 -0.40 -7.76 -15.48
C TRP A 62 0.66 -8.80 -15.81
N GLN A 63 0.70 -9.25 -17.07
CA GLN A 63 1.58 -10.35 -17.52
C GLN A 63 1.55 -11.58 -16.58
N ALA A 64 2.69 -11.94 -15.99
CA ALA A 64 2.86 -13.06 -15.06
C ALA A 64 2.39 -12.76 -13.63
N HIS A 65 2.11 -11.50 -13.32
CA HIS A 65 1.80 -11.04 -11.97
C HIS A 65 0.28 -10.93 -11.77
N TRP A 66 -0.21 -11.61 -10.74
CA TRP A 66 -1.61 -11.57 -10.31
C TRP A 66 -1.69 -11.06 -8.89
N VAL A 67 -2.63 -10.17 -8.61
CA VAL A 67 -2.75 -9.48 -7.34
C VAL A 67 -4.14 -9.68 -6.77
N LEU A 68 -4.19 -10.15 -5.52
CA LEU A 68 -5.38 -10.14 -4.67
C LEU A 68 -5.22 -9.05 -3.62
N TYR A 69 -6.09 -8.05 -3.64
CA TYR A 69 -6.12 -6.98 -2.65
C TYR A 69 -7.40 -7.03 -1.82
N ALA A 70 -7.34 -7.64 -0.64
CA ALA A 70 -8.52 -7.90 0.17
C ALA A 70 -8.19 -7.96 1.67
N HIS A 71 -9.24 -8.03 2.49
CA HIS A 71 -9.07 -8.35 3.91
C HIS A 71 -8.83 -9.85 4.08
N PHE A 72 -7.78 -10.22 4.80
CA PHE A 72 -7.45 -11.61 5.10
C PHE A 72 -7.33 -11.81 6.61
N ASN A 73 -8.23 -12.61 7.19
CA ASN A 73 -8.15 -13.00 8.61
C ASN A 73 -6.83 -13.73 8.92
N HIS A 74 -6.40 -14.60 7.99
CA HIS A 74 -5.17 -15.38 8.09
C HIS A 74 -4.47 -15.48 6.74
N ILE A 75 -3.78 -14.41 6.34
CA ILE A 75 -3.12 -14.32 5.02
C ILE A 75 -2.13 -15.47 4.75
N GLU A 76 -1.44 -15.97 5.78
CA GLU A 76 -0.53 -17.11 5.66
C GLU A 76 -1.25 -18.41 5.31
N ASN A 77 -2.44 -18.63 5.86
CA ASN A 77 -3.25 -19.81 5.52
C ASN A 77 -3.73 -19.72 4.07
N THR A 78 -4.08 -18.51 3.60
CA THR A 78 -4.42 -18.30 2.18
C THR A 78 -3.22 -18.59 1.28
N LYS A 79 -2.01 -18.16 1.65
CA LYS A 79 -0.77 -18.49 0.94
C LYS A 79 -0.55 -19.99 0.84
N LEU A 80 -0.63 -20.72 1.96
CA LEU A 80 -0.44 -22.18 1.97
C LEU A 80 -1.46 -22.90 1.08
N LYS A 81 -2.72 -22.46 1.08
CA LYS A 81 -3.75 -23.00 0.19
C LYS A 81 -3.43 -22.71 -1.29
N LEU A 82 -2.97 -21.50 -1.61
CA LEU A 82 -2.56 -21.14 -2.98
C LEU A 82 -1.38 -22.01 -3.43
N GLU A 83 -0.34 -22.18 -2.61
CA GLU A 83 0.84 -23.01 -2.93
C GLU A 83 0.45 -24.48 -3.13
N LYS A 84 -0.52 -24.98 -2.35
CA LYS A 84 -1.05 -26.34 -2.54
C LYS A 84 -1.78 -26.52 -3.87
N VAL A 85 -2.54 -25.52 -4.31
CA VAL A 85 -3.29 -25.56 -5.57
C VAL A 85 -2.40 -25.26 -6.78
N PHE A 86 -1.38 -24.44 -6.59
CA PHE A 86 -0.49 -23.92 -7.63
C PHE A 86 0.98 -24.15 -7.25
N PRO A 87 1.52 -25.38 -7.36
CA PRO A 87 2.84 -25.71 -6.81
C PRO A 87 4.02 -24.99 -7.49
N SER A 88 3.82 -24.44 -8.69
CA SER A 88 4.87 -23.76 -9.46
C SER A 88 4.88 -22.24 -9.32
N VAL A 89 3.91 -21.63 -8.62
CA VAL A 89 3.87 -20.16 -8.50
C VAL A 89 4.78 -19.68 -7.40
N ARG A 90 5.27 -18.44 -7.53
CA ARG A 90 5.89 -17.73 -6.42
C ARG A 90 4.86 -16.80 -5.79
N ILE A 91 4.82 -16.74 -4.46
CA ILE A 91 3.88 -15.88 -3.73
C ILE A 91 4.63 -14.88 -2.87
N LYS A 92 4.29 -13.60 -3.00
CA LYS A 92 4.74 -12.52 -2.11
C LYS A 92 3.57 -12.01 -1.29
N LEU A 93 3.82 -11.79 -0.01
CA LEU A 93 2.85 -11.22 0.92
C LEU A 93 3.23 -9.79 1.28
N TYR A 94 2.24 -8.91 1.22
CA TYR A 94 2.32 -7.51 1.61
C TYR A 94 1.27 -7.27 2.70
N LYS A 95 1.64 -7.53 3.94
CA LYS A 95 0.69 -7.62 5.07
C LYS A 95 0.21 -6.26 5.56
N THR A 96 1.13 -5.30 5.63
CA THR A 96 0.89 -4.00 6.26
C THR A 96 1.53 -2.91 5.41
N PRO A 97 0.81 -1.83 5.10
CA PRO A 97 1.39 -0.70 4.40
C PRO A 97 2.37 0.02 5.32
N PHE A 98 3.52 0.45 4.79
CA PHE A 98 4.46 1.30 5.53
C PHE A 98 4.11 2.79 5.40
N TYR A 99 3.31 3.15 4.40
CA TYR A 99 2.85 4.51 4.16
C TYR A 99 1.35 4.50 3.88
N ILE A 100 0.66 5.46 4.49
CA ILE A 100 -0.80 5.57 4.50
C ILE A 100 -1.17 7.04 4.37
N PHE A 101 -1.91 7.35 3.31
CA PHE A 101 -2.75 8.54 3.24
C PHE A 101 -4.20 8.13 3.45
N ASP A 102 -4.91 8.80 4.35
CA ASP A 102 -6.36 8.68 4.51
C ASP A 102 -6.96 10.08 4.46
N ARG A 103 -7.80 10.32 3.43
CA ARG A 103 -8.44 11.61 3.16
C ARG A 103 -9.14 12.18 4.40
N LYS A 104 -9.73 11.33 5.25
CA LYS A 104 -10.47 11.76 6.46
C LYS A 104 -9.60 12.49 7.48
N GLN A 105 -8.28 12.28 7.43
CA GLN A 105 -7.35 12.94 8.35
C GLN A 105 -7.08 14.40 7.97
N PHE A 106 -7.40 14.79 6.73
CA PHE A 106 -7.00 16.08 6.17
C PHE A 106 -8.17 17.00 5.80
N ILE A 107 -9.39 16.47 5.66
CA ILE A 107 -10.56 17.28 5.31
C ILE A 107 -11.75 16.99 6.23
N LYS A 108 -12.66 17.97 6.31
CA LYS A 108 -13.92 17.87 7.07
C LYS A 108 -15.14 17.52 6.22
N THR A 109 -14.99 17.44 4.90
CA THR A 109 -16.08 17.14 3.96
C THR A 109 -16.29 15.64 3.82
N ASP A 110 -17.43 15.27 3.25
CA ASP A 110 -17.77 13.87 3.00
C ASP A 110 -16.76 13.18 2.07
N ILE A 111 -16.50 11.92 2.39
CA ILE A 111 -15.74 10.97 1.56
C ILE A 111 -16.67 10.31 0.55
N ALA A 112 -16.11 9.82 -0.55
CA ALA A 112 -16.88 8.98 -1.48
C ALA A 112 -17.39 7.72 -0.74
N LYS A 113 -18.64 7.31 -1.02
CA LYS A 113 -19.27 6.15 -0.37
C LYS A 113 -18.75 4.81 -0.91
N GLU A 114 -18.40 4.78 -2.18
CA GLU A 114 -17.86 3.61 -2.87
C GLU A 114 -16.58 3.99 -3.61
N TRP A 115 -15.59 3.10 -3.59
CA TRP A 115 -14.27 3.34 -4.16
C TRP A 115 -13.92 2.28 -5.20
N ASP A 116 -13.17 2.69 -6.22
CA ASP A 116 -12.38 1.79 -7.07
C ASP A 116 -10.91 1.86 -6.65
N ASN A 117 -10.17 0.77 -6.85
CA ASN A 117 -8.76 0.69 -6.48
C ASN A 117 -7.88 0.61 -7.73
N VAL A 118 -6.91 1.51 -7.81
CA VAL A 118 -5.85 1.47 -8.82
C VAL A 118 -4.62 0.85 -8.18
N ILE A 119 -4.14 -0.26 -8.74
CA ILE A 119 -3.03 -1.04 -8.18
C ILE A 119 -1.83 -0.95 -9.13
N MET A 120 -0.68 -0.57 -8.59
CA MET A 120 0.55 -0.43 -9.36
C MET A 120 1.74 -1.03 -8.62
N THR A 121 2.77 -1.44 -9.35
CA THR A 121 4.03 -1.90 -8.77
C THR A 121 5.24 -1.25 -9.43
N ALA A 122 6.29 -1.10 -8.64
CA ALA A 122 7.61 -0.64 -9.03
C ALA A 122 8.63 -1.29 -8.10
N ASP A 123 9.91 -1.17 -8.41
CA ASP A 123 10.99 -1.50 -7.49
C ASP A 123 11.59 -0.21 -6.92
N LEU A 124 12.08 -0.26 -5.68
CA LEU A 124 13.08 0.68 -5.22
C LEU A 124 14.42 0.39 -5.90
N VAL A 125 15.33 1.36 -6.01
CA VAL A 125 16.71 1.16 -6.50
C VAL A 125 17.48 0.11 -5.68
N LYS A 126 18.54 -0.50 -6.25
CA LYS A 126 19.33 -1.56 -5.59
C LYS A 126 20.01 -1.10 -4.30
N ASP A 127 20.41 0.16 -4.25
CA ASP A 127 21.11 0.76 -3.12
C ASP A 127 20.23 0.73 -1.86
N THR A 128 20.73 0.12 -0.79
CA THR A 128 19.97 -0.07 0.46
C THR A 128 19.87 1.21 1.28
N ALA A 129 20.84 2.11 1.19
CA ALA A 129 20.78 3.41 1.85
C ALA A 129 19.67 4.28 1.21
N MET A 130 19.57 4.24 -0.12
CA MET A 130 18.49 4.91 -0.86
C MET A 130 17.11 4.32 -0.54
N GLN A 131 17.00 3.00 -0.40
CA GLN A 131 15.76 2.36 0.06
C GLN A 131 15.34 2.86 1.45
N HIS A 132 16.27 2.94 2.40
CA HIS A 132 15.98 3.48 3.73
C HIS A 132 15.56 4.95 3.67
N GLN A 133 16.26 5.78 2.89
CA GLN A 133 15.89 7.18 2.71
C GLN A 133 14.46 7.34 2.18
N TYR A 134 14.07 6.53 1.19
CA TYR A 134 12.72 6.55 0.65
C TYR A 134 11.65 6.30 1.73
N ILE A 135 11.87 5.33 2.61
CA ILE A 135 10.98 5.04 3.74
C ILE A 135 10.95 6.21 4.74
N GLU A 136 12.09 6.80 5.07
CA GLU A 136 12.17 7.96 5.98
C GLU A 136 11.47 9.21 5.42
N TYR A 137 11.57 9.45 4.11
CA TYR A 137 10.81 10.49 3.42
C TYR A 137 9.31 10.29 3.64
N HIS A 138 8.80 9.07 3.47
CA HIS A 138 7.38 8.76 3.62
C HIS A 138 6.89 8.82 5.07
N LYS A 139 7.75 8.50 6.06
CA LYS A 139 7.41 8.62 7.49
C LYS A 139 7.11 10.06 7.93
N THR A 140 7.79 11.03 7.32
CA THR A 140 7.69 12.46 7.70
C THR A 140 7.04 13.32 6.63
N GLN A 141 6.47 12.71 5.58
CA GLN A 141 5.99 13.40 4.38
C GLN A 141 5.01 14.52 4.74
N PHE A 142 3.90 14.23 5.43
CA PHE A 142 2.87 15.25 5.70
C PHE A 142 3.28 16.31 6.71
N GLN A 143 4.29 16.02 7.55
CA GLN A 143 4.83 16.99 8.50
C GLN A 143 5.70 18.02 7.79
N LYS A 144 6.49 17.58 6.81
CA LYS A 144 7.45 18.42 6.08
C LYS A 144 6.91 18.98 4.77
N TRP A 145 5.93 18.31 4.19
CA TRP A 145 5.32 18.57 2.89
C TRP A 145 3.78 18.39 2.96
N PRO A 146 3.08 19.18 3.79
CA PRO A 146 1.62 19.09 3.92
C PRO A 146 0.89 19.31 2.58
N GLU A 147 1.51 20.02 1.64
CA GLU A 147 0.96 20.28 0.29
C GLU A 147 0.75 18.99 -0.52
N ILE A 148 1.45 17.91 -0.17
CA ILE A 148 1.29 16.60 -0.83
C ILE A 148 -0.05 15.98 -0.45
N ALA A 149 -0.41 16.01 0.85
CA ALA A 149 -1.74 15.62 1.30
C ALA A 149 -2.82 16.49 0.65
N GLN A 150 -2.59 17.81 0.58
CA GLN A 150 -3.52 18.72 -0.09
C GLN A 150 -3.70 18.38 -1.57
N GLY A 151 -2.62 18.04 -2.28
CA GLY A 151 -2.69 17.58 -3.66
C GLY A 151 -3.53 16.32 -3.83
N PHE A 152 -3.33 15.32 -2.96
CA PHE A 152 -4.18 14.12 -2.94
C PHE A 152 -5.65 14.44 -2.63
N CYS A 153 -5.90 15.36 -1.69
CA CYS A 153 -7.24 15.85 -1.38
C CYS A 153 -7.90 16.53 -2.59
N ASN A 154 -7.17 17.40 -3.30
CA ASN A 154 -7.63 18.10 -4.49
C ASN A 154 -7.96 17.16 -5.65
N ALA A 155 -7.20 16.06 -5.79
CA ALA A 155 -7.42 15.02 -6.77
C ALA A 155 -8.55 14.03 -6.41
N ASP A 156 -9.28 14.31 -5.34
CA ASP A 156 -10.31 13.43 -4.81
C ASP A 156 -9.82 12.01 -4.51
N PHE A 157 -8.53 11.83 -4.21
CA PHE A 157 -8.04 10.54 -3.71
C PHE A 157 -8.60 10.29 -2.31
N GLN A 158 -9.05 9.07 -2.07
CA GLN A 158 -9.69 8.67 -0.81
C GLN A 158 -8.68 8.01 0.14
N GLN A 159 -7.80 7.17 -0.40
CA GLN A 159 -6.75 6.50 0.34
C GLN A 159 -5.56 6.19 -0.58
N LEU A 160 -4.35 6.29 -0.05
CA LEU A 160 -3.15 5.71 -0.68
C LEU A 160 -2.47 4.80 0.31
N LEU A 161 -2.23 3.55 -0.08
CA LEU A 161 -1.46 2.59 0.68
C LEU A 161 -0.23 2.20 -0.12
N VAL A 162 0.95 2.23 0.51
CA VAL A 162 2.16 1.69 -0.10
C VAL A 162 2.70 0.58 0.79
N PHE A 163 2.90 -0.57 0.18
CA PHE A 163 3.49 -1.76 0.79
C PHE A 163 4.86 -2.02 0.15
N HIS A 164 5.69 -2.81 0.84
CA HIS A 164 6.94 -3.28 0.25
C HIS A 164 7.20 -4.76 0.56
N ASN A 165 7.88 -5.45 -0.35
CA ASN A 165 8.41 -6.80 -0.17
C ASN A 165 9.85 -6.81 -0.72
N GLY A 166 10.84 -6.77 0.18
CA GLY A 166 12.20 -6.40 -0.20
C GLY A 166 12.20 -5.03 -0.86
N ARG A 167 12.63 -4.97 -2.13
CA ARG A 167 12.63 -3.75 -2.95
C ARG A 167 11.33 -3.47 -3.69
N GLN A 168 10.48 -4.47 -3.90
CA GLN A 168 9.27 -4.27 -4.69
C GLN A 168 8.23 -3.52 -3.88
N LEU A 169 7.68 -2.46 -4.47
CA LEU A 169 6.58 -1.67 -3.95
C LEU A 169 5.26 -2.14 -4.55
N MET A 170 4.21 -2.09 -3.74
CA MET A 170 2.82 -2.18 -4.20
C MET A 170 2.10 -0.92 -3.76
N LEU A 171 1.61 -0.14 -4.72
CA LEU A 171 0.85 1.09 -4.49
C LEU A 171 -0.62 0.81 -4.79
N ILE A 172 -1.48 1.15 -3.82
CA ILE A 172 -2.93 1.15 -3.97
C ILE A 172 -3.42 2.59 -3.84
N ILE A 173 -4.11 3.09 -4.85
CA ILE A 173 -4.80 4.38 -4.82
C ILE A 173 -6.29 4.10 -4.88
N SER A 174 -7.01 4.38 -3.80
CA SER A 174 -8.47 4.31 -3.78
C SER A 174 -9.06 5.65 -4.22
N ILE A 175 -9.90 5.61 -5.24
CA ILE A 175 -10.55 6.76 -5.87
C ILE A 175 -12.08 6.58 -5.83
N PRO A 176 -12.88 7.64 -6.00
CA PRO A 176 -14.34 7.51 -6.08
C PRO A 176 -14.71 6.56 -7.21
N LYS A 177 -15.68 5.68 -6.96
CA LYS A 177 -16.15 4.70 -7.95
C LYS A 177 -16.55 5.37 -9.27
N GLY A 178 -16.12 4.78 -10.38
CA GLY A 178 -16.37 5.28 -11.74
C GLY A 178 -15.44 6.40 -12.20
N LYS A 179 -14.46 6.81 -11.39
CA LYS A 179 -13.40 7.74 -11.79
C LYS A 179 -12.17 6.99 -12.32
N THR A 180 -11.28 7.71 -12.99
CA THR A 180 -10.01 7.16 -13.49
C THR A 180 -8.81 7.90 -12.93
N LEU A 181 -7.67 7.19 -12.80
CA LEU A 181 -6.42 7.82 -12.37
C LEU A 181 -5.97 8.92 -13.36
N ASN A 182 -6.21 8.74 -14.65
CA ASN A 182 -5.84 9.72 -15.68
C ASN A 182 -6.60 11.05 -15.52
N GLU A 183 -7.88 10.99 -15.12
CA GLU A 183 -8.66 12.19 -14.80
C GLU A 183 -8.16 12.90 -13.53
N LEU A 184 -7.84 12.12 -12.49
CA LEU A 184 -7.61 12.65 -11.15
C LEU A 184 -6.15 13.03 -10.87
N ASN A 185 -5.18 12.25 -11.36
CA ASN A 185 -3.76 12.45 -11.05
C ASN A 185 -3.23 13.85 -11.42
N PRO A 186 -3.61 14.49 -12.54
CA PRO A 186 -3.18 15.85 -12.85
C PRO A 186 -3.62 16.91 -11.83
N LEU A 187 -4.68 16.65 -11.07
CA LEU A 187 -5.18 17.56 -10.04
C LEU A 187 -4.28 17.58 -8.79
N THR A 188 -3.41 16.59 -8.62
CA THR A 188 -2.45 16.55 -7.50
C THR A 188 -1.39 17.64 -7.60
N VAL A 189 -1.00 18.01 -8.82
CA VAL A 189 0.03 19.01 -9.15
C VAL A 189 -0.56 20.37 -9.52
N LYS A 190 -1.86 20.44 -9.82
CA LYS A 190 -2.53 21.69 -10.23
C LYS A 190 -2.36 22.76 -9.15
N ASN A 191 -1.65 23.82 -9.50
CA ASN A 191 -1.28 24.93 -8.60
C ASN A 191 -0.51 24.47 -7.34
N ASN A 192 0.26 23.37 -7.44
CA ASN A 192 0.98 22.75 -6.33
C ASN A 192 2.43 22.39 -6.73
N PRO A 193 3.34 23.38 -6.84
CA PRO A 193 4.73 23.13 -7.25
C PRO A 193 5.51 22.25 -6.26
N LYS A 194 5.02 22.11 -5.02
CA LYS A 194 5.60 21.21 -4.01
C LYS A 194 5.40 19.74 -4.39
N MET A 195 4.31 19.40 -5.06
CA MET A 195 4.10 18.06 -5.60
C MET A 195 5.12 17.72 -6.68
N ASP A 196 5.44 18.65 -7.58
CA ASP A 196 6.46 18.43 -8.61
C ASP A 196 7.86 18.24 -8.00
N GLN A 197 8.21 19.04 -7.00
CA GLN A 197 9.46 18.89 -6.25
C GLN A 197 9.53 17.52 -5.55
N TRP A 198 8.45 17.11 -4.90
CA TRP A 198 8.36 15.80 -4.26
C TRP A 198 8.53 14.66 -5.26
N ASN A 199 7.83 14.72 -6.40
CA ASN A 199 7.92 13.74 -7.47
C ASN A 199 9.35 13.66 -8.04
N ALA A 200 10.02 14.79 -8.22
CA ALA A 200 11.41 14.84 -8.65
C ALA A 200 12.36 14.16 -7.64
N ILE A 201 12.13 14.31 -6.34
CA ILE A 201 12.90 13.61 -5.31
C ILE A 201 12.59 12.10 -5.35
N MET A 202 11.31 11.73 -5.36
CA MET A 202 10.88 10.31 -5.33
C MET A 202 11.34 9.53 -6.55
N SER A 203 11.40 10.16 -7.73
CA SER A 203 11.85 9.54 -8.97
C SER A 203 13.26 8.94 -8.89
N LYS A 204 14.12 9.46 -8.00
CA LYS A 204 15.49 8.96 -7.79
C LYS A 204 15.53 7.59 -7.10
N TYR A 205 14.46 7.25 -6.39
CA TYR A 205 14.39 6.05 -5.54
C TYR A 205 13.70 4.88 -6.22
N GLN A 206 13.01 5.10 -7.33
CA GLN A 206 12.09 4.15 -7.95
C GLN A 206 12.56 3.76 -9.35
N VAL A 207 12.40 2.49 -9.69
CA VAL A 207 12.70 1.91 -10.99
C VAL A 207 11.63 0.89 -11.36
N GLY A 208 11.56 0.50 -12.64
CA GLY A 208 10.69 -0.60 -13.07
C GLY A 208 11.08 -1.92 -12.41
N ILE A 209 10.08 -2.78 -12.17
CA ILE A 209 10.33 -4.19 -11.81
C ILE A 209 11.06 -4.91 -12.96
N PRO A 210 11.72 -6.07 -12.72
CA PRO A 210 12.61 -6.69 -13.71
C PRO A 210 12.01 -6.98 -15.09
N ASP A 211 10.71 -7.23 -15.16
CA ASP A 211 9.94 -7.53 -16.38
C ASP A 211 9.11 -6.33 -16.89
N ALA A 212 9.26 -5.15 -16.28
CA ALA A 212 8.64 -3.92 -16.76
C ALA A 212 9.17 -3.53 -18.15
N PRO A 213 8.34 -2.94 -19.03
CA PRO A 213 8.81 -2.42 -20.30
C PRO A 213 9.91 -1.37 -20.08
N ALA A 214 10.87 -1.30 -21.01
CA ALA A 214 11.94 -0.32 -20.94
C ALA A 214 11.38 1.11 -20.78
N GLY A 215 11.95 1.86 -19.84
CA GLY A 215 11.50 3.23 -19.53
C GLY A 215 10.24 3.33 -18.65
N THR A 216 9.64 2.21 -18.23
CA THR A 216 8.46 2.21 -17.34
C THR A 216 8.89 2.01 -15.88
N THR A 217 8.62 3.00 -15.03
CA THR A 217 8.86 2.87 -13.57
C THR A 217 7.71 2.16 -12.87
N TRP A 218 6.49 2.63 -13.07
CA TRP A 218 5.29 2.09 -12.43
C TRP A 218 4.44 1.32 -13.44
N VAL A 219 4.19 0.06 -13.12
CA VAL A 219 3.36 -0.86 -13.91
C VAL A 219 1.97 -0.91 -13.30
N LEU A 220 0.95 -0.73 -14.14
CA LEU A 220 -0.45 -0.78 -13.74
C LEU A 220 -1.00 -2.21 -13.86
N PHE A 221 -1.70 -2.67 -12.83
CA PHE A 221 -2.49 -3.89 -12.89
C PHE A 221 -3.91 -3.59 -13.36
N HIS A 222 -4.52 -4.55 -14.07
CA HIS A 222 -5.89 -4.42 -14.56
C HIS A 222 -6.79 -5.49 -13.94
N HIS A 223 -8.06 -5.13 -13.70
CA HIS A 223 -9.06 -6.10 -13.25
C HIS A 223 -9.11 -7.32 -14.18
N VAL A 224 -9.16 -8.48 -13.57
CA VAL A 224 -9.42 -9.73 -14.28
C VAL A 224 -10.92 -9.84 -14.49
N LYS A 225 -11.37 -9.63 -15.74
CA LYS A 225 -12.76 -9.87 -16.16
C LYS A 225 -13.08 -11.35 -16.23
#